data_AF-A0A562CNU6-F1
#
_entry.id   AF-A0A562CNU6-F1
#
_cell.length_a   1.000
_cell.length_b   1.000
_cell.length_c   1.000
_cell.angle_alpha   90.00
_cell.angle_beta   90.00
_cell.angle_gamma   90.00
#
_symmetry.space_group_name_H-M   'P 1'
#
loop_
_entity.id
_entity.type
_entity.pdbx_description
1 polymer ?
#
loop_
_entity_poly.entity_id
_entity_poly.type
_entity_poly.pdbx_seq_one_letter_code
_entity_poly.pdbx_strand_id
1 'polypeptide(L)'
;MAVYRGVDPSAPITDSAIAVQTSSSTTHVTPTVSAPDGAHWLVSHWGDKSSATTDLAPPPGVTQRDEASSDAASGHVTTLHGDSNGPVPAGNRGGLTATADQAAGAAITFSVLLKPAS
;
A
#
# COMPACT_ATOMS: atom_id res chain seq x y z
N MET A 1 -3.83 3.97 11.61
CA MET A 1 -4.14 2.52 11.66
C MET A 1 -5.53 2.27 11.07
N ALA A 2 -5.68 1.27 10.20
CA ALA A 2 -6.97 0.85 9.62
C ALA A 2 -7.40 -0.54 10.13
N VAL A 3 -8.71 -0.80 10.21
CA VAL A 3 -9.28 -2.10 10.59
C VAL A 3 -10.29 -2.53 9.53
N TYR A 4 -10.08 -3.72 8.95
CA TYR A 4 -10.96 -4.31 7.95
C TYR A 4 -11.87 -5.34 8.60
N ARG A 5 -13.19 -5.11 8.52
CA ARG A 5 -14.23 -5.98 9.06
C ARG A 5 -14.90 -6.76 7.93
N GLY A 6 -15.53 -7.88 8.26
CA GLY A 6 -16.24 -8.70 7.26
C GLY A 6 -15.29 -9.45 6.31
N VAL A 7 -14.05 -9.69 6.71
CA VAL A 7 -13.09 -10.55 6.01
C VAL A 7 -13.26 -12.00 6.48
N ASP A 8 -12.86 -12.97 5.64
CA ASP A 8 -12.87 -14.39 5.99
C ASP A 8 -12.11 -14.62 7.31
N PRO A 9 -12.74 -15.21 8.34
CA PRO A 9 -12.15 -15.30 9.68
C PRO A 9 -11.02 -16.33 9.77
N SER A 10 -10.87 -17.21 8.77
CA SER A 10 -9.90 -18.30 8.76
C SER A 10 -8.77 -18.10 7.75
N ALA A 11 -9.08 -17.47 6.61
CA ALA A 11 -8.15 -17.19 5.53
C ALA A 11 -8.46 -15.81 4.90
N PRO A 12 -8.19 -14.70 5.62
CA PRO A 12 -8.56 -13.35 5.18
C PRO A 12 -7.75 -12.82 4.00
N ILE A 13 -6.61 -13.42 3.68
CA ILE A 13 -5.71 -12.97 2.61
C ILE A 13 -5.72 -14.01 1.51
N THR A 14 -6.16 -13.62 0.32
CA THR A 14 -6.15 -14.48 -0.87
C THR A 14 -4.81 -14.43 -1.58
N ASP A 15 -4.22 -13.23 -1.70
CA ASP A 15 -2.93 -13.01 -2.33
C ASP A 15 -2.24 -11.79 -1.70
N SER A 16 -0.91 -11.78 -1.70
CA SER A 16 -0.13 -10.65 -1.21
C SER A 16 1.25 -10.62 -1.84
N ALA A 17 1.74 -9.42 -2.13
CA ALA A 17 3.07 -9.22 -2.67
C ALA A 17 3.77 -8.02 -2.00
N ILE A 18 5.10 -8.05 -2.04
CA ILE A 18 5.99 -7.00 -1.52
C ILE A 18 7.00 -6.59 -2.58
N ALA A 19 7.36 -5.32 -2.63
CA ALA A 19 8.48 -4.81 -3.41
C ALA A 19 9.37 -3.91 -2.56
N VAL A 20 10.68 -3.95 -2.82
CA VAL A 20 11.68 -3.11 -2.18
C VAL A 20 12.36 -2.28 -3.25
N GLN A 21 12.52 -0.99 -2.99
CA GLN A 21 13.27 -0.07 -3.83
C GLN A 21 14.53 0.38 -3.08
N THR A 22 15.67 0.37 -3.76
CA THR A 22 16.97 0.82 -3.21
C THR A 22 17.62 1.94 -4.01
N SER A 23 16.94 2.42 -5.05
CA SER A 23 17.35 3.58 -5.84
C SER A 23 16.59 4.82 -5.37
N SER A 24 17.26 5.98 -5.43
CA SER A 24 16.63 7.27 -5.12
C SER A 24 15.50 7.58 -6.11
N SER A 25 14.28 7.79 -5.62
CA SER A 25 13.11 8.17 -6.41
C SER A 25 12.10 8.92 -5.53
N THR A 26 11.26 9.74 -6.14
CA THR A 26 10.05 10.32 -5.51
C THR A 26 8.82 9.45 -5.74
N THR A 27 8.89 8.41 -6.56
CA THR A 27 7.76 7.54 -6.87
C THR A 27 7.97 6.14 -6.32
N HIS A 28 6.90 5.56 -5.77
CA HIS A 28 6.91 4.22 -5.17
C HIS A 28 5.71 3.42 -5.68
N VAL A 29 5.99 2.29 -6.34
CA VAL A 29 4.97 1.47 -7.01
C VAL A 29 4.69 0.22 -6.18
N THR A 30 3.42 -0.10 -5.93
CA THR A 30 3.08 -1.38 -5.30
C THR A 30 3.29 -2.54 -6.27
N PRO A 31 3.68 -3.74 -5.78
CA PRO A 31 3.66 -4.93 -6.61
C PRO A 31 2.24 -5.29 -7.04
N THR A 32 2.10 -6.18 -8.03
CA THR A 32 0.79 -6.67 -8.46
C THR A 32 0.40 -7.96 -7.73
N VAL A 33 -0.90 -8.14 -7.52
CA VAL A 33 -1.55 -9.36 -6.99
C VAL A 33 -2.69 -9.78 -7.92
N SER A 34 -3.11 -11.04 -7.87
CA SER A 34 -4.17 -11.56 -8.74
C SER A 34 -5.51 -11.69 -8.00
N ALA A 35 -6.49 -10.88 -8.39
CA ALA A 35 -7.85 -11.01 -7.88
C ALA A 35 -8.60 -12.11 -8.65
N PRO A 36 -9.09 -13.17 -7.98
CA PRO A 36 -9.74 -14.29 -8.67
C PRO A 36 -11.14 -13.92 -9.20
N ASP A 37 -11.80 -12.94 -8.57
CA ASP A 37 -13.17 -12.53 -8.83
C ASP A 37 -13.39 -11.05 -8.50
N GLY A 38 -14.66 -10.60 -8.49
CA GLY A 38 -15.08 -9.24 -8.18
C GLY A 38 -15.45 -8.98 -6.72
N ALA A 39 -15.08 -9.84 -5.77
CA ALA A 39 -15.52 -9.76 -4.38
C ALA A 39 -14.45 -9.24 -3.40
N HIS A 40 -13.18 -9.20 -3.82
CA HIS A 40 -12.04 -8.93 -2.95
C HIS A 40 -11.72 -7.46 -2.82
N TRP A 41 -11.18 -7.02 -1.67
CA TRP A 41 -10.69 -5.66 -1.48
C TRP A 41 -9.16 -5.60 -1.65
N LEU A 42 -8.66 -4.60 -2.37
CA LEU A 42 -7.22 -4.36 -2.45
C LEU A 42 -6.81 -3.37 -1.38
N VAL A 43 -5.86 -3.77 -0.54
CA VAL A 43 -5.15 -2.91 0.41
C VAL A 43 -3.74 -2.66 -0.12
N SER A 44 -3.29 -1.41 -0.04
CA SER A 44 -1.99 -0.97 -0.52
C SER A 44 -1.27 -0.15 0.54
N HIS A 45 0.04 -0.36 0.62
CA HIS A 45 0.90 0.34 1.56
C HIS A 45 2.17 0.79 0.87
N TRP A 46 2.63 1.99 1.23
CA TRP A 46 3.90 2.57 0.83
C TRP A 46 4.60 3.04 2.09
N GLY A 47 5.88 2.72 2.21
CA GLY A 47 6.75 3.29 3.23
C GLY A 47 8.06 3.68 2.59
N ASP A 48 8.51 4.90 2.81
CA ASP A 48 9.79 5.39 2.36
C ASP A 48 10.69 5.74 3.56
N LYS A 49 11.99 5.77 3.31
CA LYS A 49 12.97 6.27 4.27
C LYS A 49 13.82 7.31 3.60
N SER A 50 13.74 8.53 4.12
CA SER A 50 14.50 9.67 3.64
C SER A 50 14.99 10.51 4.82
N SER A 51 15.45 11.72 4.53
CA SER A 51 15.79 12.73 5.55
C SER A 51 14.76 13.85 5.64
N ALA A 52 13.75 13.87 4.76
CA ALA A 52 12.90 15.04 4.56
C ALA A 52 11.51 14.77 3.96
N THR A 53 11.10 13.53 3.65
CA THR A 53 9.79 13.24 3.04
C THR A 53 8.70 13.54 4.04
N THR A 54 7.86 14.55 3.83
CA THR A 54 6.77 14.87 4.77
C THR A 54 5.38 14.48 4.28
N ASP A 55 5.28 14.08 3.01
CA ASP A 55 4.01 13.73 2.36
C ASP A 55 4.22 12.64 1.31
N LEU A 56 3.30 11.67 1.28
CA LEU A 56 3.14 10.66 0.24
C LEU A 56 1.76 10.83 -0.40
N ALA A 57 1.70 11.51 -1.54
CA ALA A 57 0.47 11.71 -2.27
C ALA A 57 -0.12 10.37 -2.76
N PRO A 58 -1.38 10.03 -2.42
CA PRO A 58 -2.00 8.77 -2.80
C PRO A 58 -2.30 8.72 -4.31
N PRO A 59 -2.18 7.54 -4.94
CA PRO A 59 -2.59 7.37 -6.33
C PRO A 59 -4.10 7.55 -6.52
N PRO A 60 -4.56 7.94 -7.72
CA PRO A 60 -5.98 7.99 -8.05
C PRO A 60 -6.69 6.65 -7.79
N GLY A 61 -7.89 6.70 -7.24
CA GLY A 61 -8.69 5.50 -6.94
C GLY A 61 -8.33 4.79 -5.64
N VAL A 62 -7.31 5.24 -4.91
CA VAL A 62 -7.03 4.80 -3.55
C VAL A 62 -7.72 5.71 -2.55
N THR A 63 -8.45 5.12 -1.61
CA THR A 63 -8.92 5.81 -0.42
C THR A 63 -7.87 5.69 0.67
N GLN A 64 -7.22 6.81 0.98
CA GLN A 64 -6.27 6.92 2.09
C GLN A 64 -6.98 6.66 3.42
N ARG A 65 -6.39 5.79 4.24
CA ARG A 65 -6.86 5.48 5.59
C ARG A 65 -5.93 6.00 6.67
N ASP A 66 -4.64 6.07 6.37
CA ASP A 66 -3.63 6.51 7.31
C ASP A 66 -2.43 7.06 6.53
N GLU A 67 -1.81 8.09 7.11
CA GLU A 67 -0.48 8.54 6.74
C GLU A 67 0.22 8.98 8.00
N ALA A 68 1.49 8.59 8.13
CA ALA A 68 2.26 8.90 9.31
C ALA A 68 3.74 9.00 8.97
N SER A 69 4.38 10.01 9.57
CA SER A 69 5.82 10.18 9.57
C SER A 69 6.37 9.95 10.97
N SER A 70 7.56 9.37 11.06
CA SER A 70 8.25 9.17 12.32
C SER A 70 9.75 9.43 12.18
N ASP A 71 10.26 10.22 13.12
CA ASP A 71 11.68 10.48 13.28
C ASP A 71 12.27 9.48 14.27
N ALA A 72 13.00 8.49 13.77
CA ALA A 72 13.82 7.62 14.61
C ALA A 72 15.30 7.99 14.47
N ALA A 73 16.12 7.67 15.47
CA ALA A 73 17.57 7.94 15.47
C ALA A 73 18.34 7.34 14.26
N SER A 74 17.70 6.50 13.44
CA SER A 74 18.26 5.93 12.21
C SER A 74 17.71 6.52 10.91
N GLY A 75 16.76 7.47 10.94
CA GLY A 75 16.21 8.16 9.77
C GLY A 75 14.72 8.53 9.90
N HIS A 76 14.26 9.35 8.97
CA HIS A 76 12.86 9.77 8.82
C HIS A 76 12.12 8.76 7.93
N VAL A 77 11.01 8.21 8.43
CA VAL A 77 10.17 7.25 7.70
C VAL A 77 8.78 7.83 7.55
N THR A 78 8.30 7.92 6.31
CA THR A 78 6.93 8.32 5.99
C THR A 78 6.20 7.14 5.38
N THR A 79 4.97 6.91 5.81
CA THR A 79 4.14 5.79 5.36
C THR A 79 2.77 6.28 4.96
N LEU A 80 2.23 5.68 3.91
CA LEU A 80 0.87 5.85 3.41
C LEU A 80 0.19 4.49 3.37
N HIS A 81 -1.03 4.42 3.88
CA HIS A 81 -1.87 3.23 3.83
C HIS A 81 -3.24 3.58 3.24
N GLY A 82 -3.71 2.77 2.30
CA GLY A 82 -5.02 2.95 1.67
C GLY A 82 -5.60 1.67 1.09
N ASP A 83 -6.82 1.77 0.59
CA ASP A 83 -7.52 0.66 -0.07
C ASP A 83 -8.40 1.11 -1.24
N SER A 84 -8.94 0.14 -1.96
CA SER A 84 -9.84 0.33 -3.10
C SER A 84 -11.24 0.84 -2.73
N ASN A 85 -11.55 1.04 -1.45
CA ASN A 85 -12.86 1.46 -0.93
C ASN A 85 -14.05 0.57 -1.33
N GLY A 86 -13.77 -0.69 -1.67
CA GLY A 86 -14.74 -1.58 -2.24
C GLY A 86 -14.09 -2.74 -2.99
N PRO A 87 -14.90 -3.70 -3.45
CA PRO A 87 -14.40 -4.82 -4.23
C PRO A 87 -13.75 -4.36 -5.53
N VAL A 88 -12.63 -4.99 -5.87
CA VAL A 88 -11.97 -4.80 -7.17
C VAL A 88 -12.42 -5.89 -8.13
N PRO A 89 -12.48 -5.64 -9.45
CA PRO A 89 -12.84 -6.71 -10.40
C PRO A 89 -11.75 -7.81 -10.44
N ALA A 90 -11.98 -8.90 -11.16
CA ALA A 90 -10.98 -9.95 -11.37
C ALA A 90 -9.76 -9.48 -12.21
N GLY A 91 -8.63 -10.17 -12.05
CA GLY A 91 -7.36 -9.93 -12.75
C GLY A 91 -6.31 -9.21 -11.91
N ASN A 92 -5.24 -8.73 -12.55
CA ASN A 92 -4.11 -8.13 -11.84
C ASN A 92 -4.50 -6.79 -11.21
N ARG A 93 -4.17 -6.62 -9.93
CA ARG A 93 -4.41 -5.43 -9.10
C ARG A 93 -3.11 -5.00 -8.44
N GLY A 94 -3.04 -3.78 -7.91
CA GLY A 94 -1.78 -3.17 -7.49
C GLY A 94 -1.13 -2.41 -8.66
N GLY A 95 0.20 -2.29 -8.67
CA GLY A 95 0.88 -1.41 -9.62
C GLY A 95 0.58 0.07 -9.40
N LEU A 96 0.22 0.43 -8.17
CA LEU A 96 -0.26 1.76 -7.80
C LEU A 96 0.91 2.63 -7.34
N THR A 97 1.00 3.85 -7.86
CA THR A 97 2.14 4.75 -7.62
C THR A 97 1.77 5.85 -6.63
N ALA A 98 2.33 5.81 -5.42
CA ALA A 98 2.36 6.97 -4.53
C ALA A 98 3.55 7.87 -4.88
N THR A 99 3.40 9.18 -4.64
CA THR A 99 4.46 10.17 -4.93
C THR A 99 4.86 10.90 -3.66
N ALA A 100 6.12 10.76 -3.26
CA ALA A 100 6.75 11.50 -2.19
C ALA A 100 7.07 12.94 -2.62
N ASP A 101 6.96 13.89 -1.70
CA ASP A 101 7.41 15.27 -1.87
C ASP A 101 8.94 15.39 -1.99
N GLN A 102 9.69 14.40 -1.46
CA GLN A 102 11.14 14.31 -1.52
C GLN A 102 11.62 12.94 -2.02
N ALA A 103 12.82 12.89 -2.58
CA ALA A 103 13.39 11.62 -3.04
C ALA A 103 13.88 10.76 -1.86
N ALA A 104 13.48 9.49 -1.84
CA ALA A 104 13.92 8.51 -0.86
C ALA A 104 14.82 7.45 -1.49
N GLY A 105 15.93 7.14 -0.81
CA GLY A 105 16.89 6.12 -1.25
C GLY A 105 16.46 4.69 -0.93
N ALA A 106 15.45 4.52 -0.08
CA ALA A 106 14.89 3.22 0.28
C ALA A 106 13.37 3.33 0.43
N ALA A 107 12.64 2.37 -0.13
CA ALA A 107 11.20 2.25 0.08
C ALA A 107 10.76 0.78 0.07
N ILE A 108 9.62 0.51 0.70
CA ILE A 108 8.96 -0.78 0.74
C ILE A 108 7.48 -0.58 0.42
N THR A 109 6.93 -1.43 -0.44
CA THR A 109 5.53 -1.34 -0.84
C THR A 109 4.86 -2.70 -0.76
N PHE A 110 3.56 -2.70 -0.48
CA PHE A 110 2.76 -3.91 -0.35
C PHE A 110 1.48 -3.79 -1.16
N SER A 111 1.02 -4.92 -1.66
CA SER A 111 -0.36 -5.12 -2.09
C SER A 111 -0.89 -6.37 -1.41
N VAL A 112 -2.06 -6.25 -0.77
CA VAL A 112 -2.72 -7.33 -0.04
C VAL A 112 -4.16 -7.41 -0.50
N LEU A 113 -4.58 -8.59 -0.94
CA LEU A 113 -5.93 -8.84 -1.39
C LEU A 113 -6.74 -9.51 -0.29
N LEU A 114 -7.72 -8.79 0.26
CA LEU A 114 -8.57 -9.27 1.33
C LEU A 114 -9.77 -10.04 0.77
N LYS A 115 -9.99 -11.24 1.32
CA LYS A 115 -11.14 -12.09 1.04
C LYS A 115 -12.31 -11.71 1.96
N PRO A 116 -13.52 -11.45 1.43
CA PRO A 116 -14.69 -11.24 2.27
C PRO A 116 -15.12 -12.53 3.00
N ALA A 117 -15.82 -12.38 4.13
CA ALA A 117 -16.51 -13.48 4.77
C ALA A 117 -17.65 -14.00 3.87
N SER A 118 -17.92 -15.31 3.95
CA SER A 118 -19.03 -15.96 3.23
C SER A 118 -20.40 -15.66 3.83
#